data_AF-A0A950KQ91-F1
#
_entry.id   AF-A0A950KQ91-F1
#
_cell.length_a   1.000
_cell.length_b   1.000
_cell.length_c   1.000
_cell.angle_alpha   90.00
_cell.angle_beta   90.00
_cell.angle_gamma   90.00
#
_symmetry.space_group_name_H-M   'P 1'
#
loop_
_entity.id
_entity.type
_entity.pdbx_description
1 polymer ?
#
loop_
_entity_poly.entity_id
_entity_poly.type
_entity_poly.pdbx_seq_one_letter_code
_entity_poly.pdbx_strand_id
1 'polypeptide(L)'
;GEEDAQRVLAEALTRLSQAAGGEVTGAIGDSEPLMAIEDAVNLGDYDEIIISTLPRRISRWLKLDLVSKTKALGLPVTHVEASETLIGAPNS
;
A
#
# COMPACT_ATOMS: atom_id res chain seq x y z
N GLY A 1 2.33 1.11 18.15
CA GLY A 1 1.44 2.22 18.58
C GLY A 1 1.45 3.32 17.53
N GLU A 2 0.83 4.46 17.81
CA GLU A 2 0.78 5.62 16.90
C GLU A 2 2.19 6.10 16.50
N GLU A 3 3.13 6.16 17.45
CA GLU A 3 4.53 6.49 17.18
C GLU A 3 5.21 5.52 16.21
N ASP A 4 4.92 4.21 16.32
CA ASP A 4 5.48 3.21 15.39
C ASP A 4 4.92 3.39 13.99
N ALA A 5 3.61 3.64 13.87
CA ALA A 5 2.96 3.87 12.60
C ALA A 5 3.52 5.12 11.92
N GLN A 6 3.76 6.19 12.69
CA GLN A 6 4.33 7.43 12.18
C GLN A 6 5.77 7.25 11.70
N ARG A 7 6.57 6.49 12.44
CA ARG A 7 7.94 6.14 12.04
C ARG A 7 7.94 5.32 10.74
N VAL A 8 7.10 4.30 10.64
CA VAL A 8 7.00 3.46 9.42
C VAL A 8 6.56 4.30 8.23
N LEU A 9 5.58 5.20 8.41
CA LEU A 9 5.16 6.12 7.37
C LEU A 9 6.31 7.03 6.91
N ALA A 10 7.01 7.68 7.83
CA ALA A 10 8.12 8.59 7.51
C ALA A 10 9.25 7.88 6.73
N GLU A 11 9.61 6.66 7.13
CA GLU A 11 10.58 5.84 6.41
C GLU A 11 10.11 5.46 5.01
N ALA A 12 8.84 5.07 4.85
CA ALA A 12 8.26 4.72 3.57
C ALA A 12 8.23 5.92 2.61
N LEU A 13 7.75 7.09 3.06
CA LEU A 13 7.68 8.30 2.26
C LEU A 13 9.06 8.74 1.76
N THR A 14 10.09 8.62 2.60
CA THR A 14 11.47 8.92 2.20
C THR A 14 11.93 8.03 1.04
N ARG A 15 11.72 6.71 1.15
CA ARG A 15 12.13 5.74 0.11
C ARG A 15 11.33 5.90 -1.17
N LEU A 16 10.02 6.10 -1.06
CA LEU A 16 9.12 6.29 -2.20
C LEU A 16 9.45 7.59 -2.94
N SER A 17 9.70 8.68 -2.22
CA SER A 17 10.07 9.96 -2.84
C SER A 17 11.38 9.86 -3.63
N GLN A 18 12.38 9.17 -3.06
CA GLN A 18 13.64 8.91 -3.77
C GLN A 18 13.45 8.06 -5.02
N ALA A 19 12.63 7.00 -4.94
CA ALA A 19 12.36 6.12 -6.07
C ALA A 19 11.53 6.80 -7.18
N ALA A 20 10.58 7.65 -6.79
CA ALA A 20 9.76 8.43 -7.72
C ALA A 20 10.50 9.64 -8.33
N GLY A 21 11.63 10.05 -7.73
CA GLY A 21 12.35 11.26 -8.13
C GLY A 21 11.59 12.55 -7.82
N GLY A 22 10.64 12.51 -6.88
CA GLY A 22 9.72 13.61 -6.56
C GLY A 22 9.07 13.44 -5.20
N GLU A 23 8.31 14.44 -4.75
CA GLU A 23 7.62 14.40 -3.47
C GLU A 23 6.51 13.35 -3.46
N VAL A 24 6.50 12.49 -2.44
CA VAL A 24 5.41 11.57 -2.13
C VAL A 24 4.84 11.92 -0.76
N THR A 25 3.52 12.08 -0.69
CA THR A 25 2.79 12.34 0.56
C THR A 25 2.10 11.06 1.05
N GLY A 26 1.65 11.07 2.31
CA GLY A 26 0.88 9.95 2.86
C GLY A 26 0.33 10.25 4.24
N ALA A 27 -0.57 9.39 4.69
CA ALA A 27 -1.24 9.48 5.97
C ALA A 27 -1.42 8.08 6.58
N ILE A 28 -1.59 8.03 7.90
CA ILE A 28 -2.03 6.82 8.61
C ILE A 28 -3.56 6.80 8.55
N GLY A 29 -4.13 5.75 7.97
CA GLY A 29 -5.57 5.53 7.89
C GLY A 29 -6.08 4.47 8.88
N ASP A 30 -7.32 4.04 8.66
CA ASP A 30 -7.95 2.97 9.44
C ASP A 30 -7.16 1.65 9.35
N SER A 31 -7.27 0.84 10.39
CA SER A 31 -6.73 -0.53 10.45
C SER A 31 -7.39 -1.51 9.46
N GLU A 32 -8.63 -1.23 9.03
CA GLU A 32 -9.32 -1.91 7.93
C GLU A 32 -9.00 -1.18 6.61
N PRO A 33 -8.21 -1.80 5.70
CA PRO A 33 -7.68 -1.10 4.53
C PRO A 33 -8.74 -0.56 3.59
N LEU A 34 -9.90 -1.23 3.47
CA LEU A 34 -10.95 -0.73 2.59
C LEU A 34 -11.50 0.61 3.09
N MET A 35 -11.70 0.74 4.41
CA MET A 35 -12.14 2.02 5.02
C MET A 35 -11.09 3.11 4.82
N ALA A 36 -9.80 2.80 5.01
CA ALA A 36 -8.72 3.76 4.78
C ALA A 36 -8.66 4.26 3.32
N ILE A 37 -8.93 3.38 2.35
CA ILE A 37 -8.98 3.74 0.93
C ILE A 37 -10.24 4.58 0.63
N GLU A 38 -11.40 4.20 1.16
CA GLU A 38 -12.65 4.96 1.00
C GLU A 38 -12.50 6.38 1.55
N ASP A 39 -11.94 6.54 2.75
CA ASP A 39 -11.69 7.85 3.35
C ASP A 39 -10.77 8.70 2.47
N ALA A 40 -9.66 8.13 1.97
CA ALA A 40 -8.75 8.84 1.09
C ALA A 40 -9.44 9.31 -0.20
N VAL A 41 -10.14 8.42 -0.90
CA VAL A 41 -10.86 8.72 -2.15
C VAL A 41 -11.95 9.76 -1.94
N ASN A 42 -12.60 9.79 -0.77
CA ASN A 42 -13.63 10.79 -0.46
C ASN A 42 -13.04 12.17 -0.11
N LEU A 43 -11.80 12.23 0.36
CA LEU A 43 -11.15 13.46 0.81
C LEU A 43 -10.30 14.17 -0.26
N GLY A 44 -10.03 13.51 -1.38
CA GLY A 44 -9.18 14.06 -2.44
C GLY A 44 -9.52 13.51 -3.81
N ASP A 45 -8.97 14.18 -4.83
CA ASP A 45 -9.11 13.77 -6.22
C ASP A 45 -7.89 12.92 -6.64
N TYR A 46 -8.14 11.68 -7.06
CA TYR A 46 -7.11 10.75 -7.52
C TYR A 46 -7.52 10.14 -8.86
N ASP A 47 -6.54 9.92 -9.75
CA ASP A 47 -6.78 9.31 -11.07
C ASP A 47 -6.71 7.78 -11.05
N GLU A 48 -6.03 7.19 -10.06
CA GLU A 48 -5.76 5.76 -9.96
C GLU A 48 -5.47 5.32 -8.52
N ILE A 49 -5.77 4.06 -8.20
CA ILE A 49 -5.36 3.39 -6.97
C ILE A 49 -4.34 2.30 -7.29
N ILE A 50 -3.17 2.34 -6.65
CA ILE A 50 -2.16 1.27 -6.72
C ILE A 50 -2.12 0.55 -5.37
N ILE A 51 -2.50 -0.72 -5.34
CA ILE A 51 -2.43 -1.56 -4.13
C ILE A 51 -1.17 -2.42 -4.21
N SER A 52 -0.24 -2.23 -3.28
CA SER A 52 0.93 -3.10 -3.12
C SER A 52 0.70 -4.08 -1.98
N THR A 53 0.88 -5.38 -2.23
CA THR A 53 0.71 -6.41 -1.20
C THR A 53 1.87 -7.40 -1.18
N LEU A 54 2.00 -8.11 -0.06
CA LEU A 54 2.78 -9.35 -0.03
C LEU A 54 2.20 -10.41 -1.01
N PRO A 55 2.95 -11.46 -1.36
CA PRO A 55 2.43 -12.57 -2.15
C PRO A 55 1.11 -13.13 -1.62
N ARG A 56 0.19 -13.51 -2.53
CA ARG A 56 -1.14 -14.11 -2.20
C ARG A 56 -1.14 -15.14 -1.08
N ARG A 57 -0.13 -16.01 -1.04
CA ARG A 57 -0.04 -17.08 -0.04
C ARG A 57 -0.04 -16.54 1.40
N ILE A 58 0.60 -15.40 1.61
CA ILE A 58 0.79 -14.78 2.93
C ILE A 58 -0.03 -13.50 3.14
N SER A 59 -0.46 -12.83 2.07
CA SER A 59 -1.26 -11.61 2.18
C SER A 59 -2.66 -11.89 2.73
N ARG A 60 -2.95 -11.38 3.94
CA ARG A 60 -4.28 -11.42 4.55
C ARG A 60 -5.32 -10.69 3.69
N TRP A 61 -4.97 -9.54 3.14
CA TRP A 61 -5.90 -8.66 2.43
C TRP A 61 -6.36 -9.20 1.09
N LEU A 62 -5.47 -9.94 0.41
CA LEU A 62 -5.87 -10.65 -0.81
C LEU A 62 -6.84 -11.80 -0.51
N LYS A 63 -6.74 -12.45 0.66
CA LYS A 63 -7.72 -13.46 1.10
C LYS A 63 -9.09 -12.85 1.44
N LEU A 64 -9.12 -11.56 1.78
CA LEU A 64 -10.34 -10.80 2.08
C LEU A 64 -10.90 -10.05 0.86
N ASP A 65 -10.35 -10.32 -0.33
CA ASP A 65 -10.79 -9.78 -1.61
C ASP A 65 -10.71 -8.25 -1.71
N LEU A 66 -9.70 -7.65 -1.06
CA LEU A 66 -9.53 -6.19 -1.01
C LEU A 66 -9.50 -5.55 -2.40
N VAL A 67 -8.70 -6.10 -3.33
CA VAL A 67 -8.52 -5.54 -4.68
C VAL A 67 -9.85 -5.45 -5.42
N SER A 68 -10.69 -6.48 -5.35
CA SER A 68 -11.98 -6.48 -6.05
C SER A 68 -12.94 -5.48 -5.41
N LYS A 69 -12.95 -5.36 -4.09
CA LYS A 69 -13.77 -4.36 -3.38
C LYS A 69 -13.34 -2.94 -3.70
N THR A 70 -12.03 -2.67 -3.75
CA THR A 70 -11.52 -1.34 -4.09
C THR A 70 -11.90 -0.90 -5.51
N LYS A 71 -12.02 -1.83 -6.47
CA LYS A 71 -12.49 -1.51 -7.83
C LYS A 71 -13.92 -0.95 -7.87
N ALA A 72 -14.74 -1.24 -6.85
CA ALA A 72 -16.10 -0.69 -6.76
C ALA A 72 -16.13 0.82 -6.44
N LEU A 73 -14.99 1.42 -6.06
CA LEU A 73 -14.88 2.85 -5.74
C LEU A 73 -14.78 3.74 -6.99
N GLY A 74 -14.76 3.16 -8.19
CA GLY A 74 -14.87 3.90 -9.45
C GLY A 74 -13.55 4.40 -10.05
N LEU A 75 -12.43 4.23 -9.36
CA LEU A 75 -11.09 4.51 -9.91
C LEU A 75 -10.46 3.26 -10.52
N PRO A 76 -9.62 3.41 -11.57
CA PRO A 76 -8.72 2.35 -12.02
C PRO A 76 -7.91 1.79 -10.85
N VAL A 77 -7.77 0.46 -10.78
CA VAL A 77 -6.99 -0.21 -9.73
C VAL A 77 -5.91 -1.08 -10.34
N THR A 78 -4.64 -0.74 -10.05
CA THR A 78 -3.48 -1.57 -10.33
C THR A 78 -3.06 -2.32 -9.07
N HIS A 79 -2.84 -3.63 -9.18
CA HIS A 79 -2.37 -4.46 -8.08
C HIS A 79 -0.94 -4.92 -8.35
N VAL A 80 -0.04 -4.62 -7.41
CA VAL A 80 1.36 -5.04 -7.44
C VAL A 80 1.59 -6.02 -6.30
N GLU A 81 2.02 -7.24 -6.62
CA GLU A 81 2.48 -8.20 -5.62
C GLU A 81 4.00 -8.11 -5.48
N ALA A 82 4.49 -8.06 -4.25
CA ALA A 82 5.92 -8.19 -4.00
C ALA A 82 6.41 -9.54 -4.51
N SER A 83 7.50 -9.56 -5.29
CA SER A 83 8.17 -10.79 -5.66
C SER A 83 8.82 -11.42 -4.42
N GLU A 84 8.76 -12.75 -4.30
CA GLU A 84 9.59 -13.49 -3.35
C GLU A 84 11.06 -13.42 -3.79
N THR A 85 11.68 -12.24 -3.68
CA THR A 85 13.13 -12.21 -3.62
C THR A 85 13.46 -12.78 -2.26
N LEU A 86 13.86 -14.05 -2.22
CA LEU A 86 14.47 -14.68 -1.06
C LEU A 86 15.58 -13.76 -0.56
N ILE A 87 15.30 -12.97 0.48
CA ILE A 87 16.33 -12.29 1.26
C ILE A 87 17.01 -13.42 2.07
N GLY A 88 17.90 -14.15 1.42
CA GLY A 88 18.46 -15.38 1.97
C GLY A 88 19.16 -16.27 0.93
N ALA A 89 20.19 -15.74 0.27
CA ALA A 89 21.30 -16.59 -0.16
C ALA A 89 22.56 -16.07 0.57
N PRO A 90 23.07 -16.74 1.62
CA PRO A 90 24.39 -16.42 2.13
C PRO A 90 25.40 -16.69 1.01
N ASN A 91 26.26 -15.71 0.74
CA ASN A 91 27.42 -15.90 -0.12
C ASN A 91 28.20 -17.13 0.36
N SER A 92 28.42 -18.08 -0.56
CA SER A 92 29.35 -19.19 -0.39
C SER A 92 30.79 -18.68 -0.36
#